data_AF-A0A0F9UDN4-F1
#
_entry.id   AF-A0A0F9UDN4-F1
#
_cell.length_a   1.000
_cell.length_b   1.000
_cell.length_c   1.000
_cell.angle_alpha   90.00
_cell.angle_beta   90.00
_cell.angle_gamma   90.00
#
_symmetry.space_group_name_H-M   'P 1'
#
loop_
_entity.id
_entity.type
_entity.pdbx_description
1 polymer ?
#
loop_
_entity_poly.entity_id
_entity_poly.type
_entity_poly.pdbx_seq_one_letter_code
_entity_poly.pdbx_strand_id
1 'polypeptide(L)'
;MSFIRCLSNPESLYVYHNVYGFINWIMTLPNGERFQMNIPPRTFYGLVRKYVREYFTLPVKWGKMSIDEVWTSQKTGKMLGELNSTESRLQGEADLKIRVCYEDQECFLWDVTWDTVVYGVAHTLGLCV
;
A
#
# COMPACT_ATOMS: atom_id res chain seq x y z
N MET A 1 12.25 8.49 11.97
CA MET A 1 10.89 8.58 12.55
C MET A 1 9.98 7.64 11.78
N SER A 2 9.26 6.72 12.44
CA SER A 2 8.37 5.74 11.78
C SER A 2 6.92 6.18 11.80
N PHE A 3 6.27 6.10 10.64
CA PHE A 3 4.91 6.58 10.38
C PHE A 3 3.83 5.58 10.79
N ILE A 4 4.16 4.29 10.82
CA ILE A 4 3.24 3.23 11.20
C ILE A 4 3.93 2.33 12.23
N ARG A 5 3.38 2.27 13.43
CA ARG A 5 3.67 1.29 14.48
C ARG A 5 2.34 0.92 15.13
N CYS A 6 1.57 0.02 14.51
CA CYS A 6 0.40 -0.54 15.17
C CYS A 6 0.85 -1.66 16.11
N LEU A 7 0.28 -1.77 17.32
CA LEU A 7 0.57 -2.87 18.25
C LEU A 7 0.13 -4.24 17.70
N SER A 8 -0.82 -4.25 16.76
CA SER A 8 -1.29 -5.45 16.08
C SER A 8 -0.63 -5.71 14.71
N ASN A 9 0.29 -4.83 14.24
CA ASN A 9 0.85 -4.73 12.87
C ASN A 9 0.85 -6.07 12.09
N PRO A 10 -0.29 -6.44 11.48
CA PRO A 10 -0.50 -7.81 11.04
C PRO A 10 0.46 -8.21 9.91
N GLU A 11 0.89 -7.23 9.12
CA GLU A 11 1.85 -7.41 8.02
C GLU A 11 3.28 -7.01 8.38
N SER A 12 3.54 -6.63 9.63
CA SER A 12 4.81 -6.01 10.01
C SER A 12 5.21 -4.85 9.07
N LEU A 13 4.24 -4.03 8.65
CA LEU A 13 4.44 -2.85 7.80
C LEU A 13 5.11 -1.73 8.60
N TYR A 14 6.24 -1.25 8.09
CA TYR A 14 6.97 -0.10 8.60
C TYR A 14 7.26 0.86 7.45
N VAL A 15 6.74 2.09 7.59
CA VAL A 15 7.07 3.20 6.70
C VAL A 15 7.83 4.23 7.53
N TYR A 16 9.02 4.66 7.12
CA TYR A 16 9.82 5.61 7.90
C TYR A 16 10.88 6.36 7.08
N HIS A 17 11.28 7.55 7.54
CA HIS A 17 12.46 8.24 6.99
C HIS A 17 13.75 7.54 7.41
N ASN A 18 14.57 7.17 6.44
CA ASN A 18 15.91 6.62 6.69
C ASN A 18 16.98 7.73 6.77
N VAL A 19 18.19 7.35 7.17
CA VAL A 19 19.34 8.27 7.32
C VAL A 19 19.83 8.86 5.99
N TYR A 20 19.44 8.26 4.86
CA TYR A 20 19.81 8.69 3.52
C TYR A 20 18.75 9.59 2.86
N GLY A 21 17.72 10.00 3.61
CA GLY A 21 16.68 10.90 3.12
C GLY A 21 15.62 10.25 2.23
N PHE A 22 15.46 8.92 2.30
CA PHE A 22 14.38 8.18 1.63
C PHE A 22 13.29 7.75 2.61
N ILE A 23 12.10 7.50 2.07
CA ILE A 23 11.06 6.73 2.75
C ILE A 23 11.37 5.25 2.56
N ASN A 24 11.76 4.57 3.63
CA ASN A 24 11.80 3.12 3.65
C ASN A 24 10.38 2.61 3.85
N TRP A 25 9.93 1.77 2.92
CA TRP A 25 8.74 0.94 3.04
C TRP A 25 9.20 -0.49 3.27
N ILE A 26 8.80 -1.12 4.37
CA ILE A 26 9.19 -2.47 4.71
C ILE A 26 7.96 -3.23 5.15
N MET A 27 7.75 -4.44 4.65
CA MET A 27 6.67 -5.32 5.12
C MET A 27 7.09 -6.79 5.07
N THR A 28 6.41 -7.62 5.83
CA THR A 28 6.52 -9.08 5.75
C THR A 28 5.38 -9.59 4.87
N LEU A 29 5.74 -10.31 3.81
CA LEU A 29 4.80 -10.94 2.89
C LEU A 29 4.17 -12.19 3.52
N PRO A 30 3.04 -12.70 2.99
CA PRO A 30 2.36 -13.89 3.54
C PRO A 30 3.22 -15.16 3.55
N ASN A 31 4.21 -15.24 2.65
CA ASN A 31 5.18 -16.33 2.60
C ASN A 31 6.31 -16.17 3.65
N GLY A 32 6.27 -15.13 4.48
CA GLY A 32 7.28 -14.81 5.50
C GLY A 32 8.49 -14.02 4.97
N GLU A 33 8.57 -13.74 3.68
CA GLU A 33 9.67 -12.97 3.09
C GLU A 33 9.55 -11.48 3.42
N ARG A 34 10.70 -10.82 3.58
CA ARG A 34 10.75 -9.38 3.83
C ARG A 34 10.83 -8.63 2.51
N PHE A 35 9.85 -7.77 2.26
CA PHE A 35 9.82 -6.85 1.14
C PHE A 35 10.27 -5.46 1.57
N GLN A 36 11.05 -4.77 0.73
CA GLN A 36 11.52 -3.42 1.01
C GLN A 36 11.56 -2.55 -0.26
N MET A 37 11.02 -1.34 -0.17
CA MET A 37 11.17 -0.27 -1.16
C MET A 37 11.81 0.96 -0.52
N ASN A 38 12.64 1.66 -1.28
CA ASN A 38 13.19 2.96 -0.90
C ASN A 38 12.63 4.03 -1.83
N ILE A 39 11.72 4.85 -1.32
CA ILE A 39 10.92 5.78 -2.12
C ILE A 39 11.40 7.21 -1.84
N PRO A 40 11.68 8.03 -2.88
CA PRO A 40 11.98 9.44 -2.69
C PRO A 40 10.82 10.14 -1.95
N PRO A 41 11.09 10.99 -0.93
CA PRO A 41 10.04 11.64 -0.15
C PRO A 41 9.08 12.45 -1.01
N ARG A 42 9.59 13.13 -2.05
CA ARG A 42 8.76 13.88 -3.01
C ARG A 42 7.74 13.00 -3.73
N THR A 43 8.12 11.77 -4.07
CA THR A 43 7.24 10.81 -4.73
C THR A 43 6.18 10.33 -3.76
N PHE A 44 6.60 9.84 -2.59
CA PHE A 44 5.70 9.30 -1.57
C PHE A 44 4.69 10.36 -1.06
N TYR A 45 5.18 11.53 -0.66
CA TYR A 45 4.32 12.60 -0.17
C TYR A 45 3.46 13.23 -1.25
N GLY A 46 3.94 13.27 -2.50
CA GLY A 46 3.11 13.71 -3.61
C GLY A 46 1.92 12.79 -3.84
N LEU A 47 2.13 11.47 -3.70
CA LEU A 47 1.05 10.49 -3.79
C LEU A 47 0.04 10.63 -2.64
N VAL A 48 0.52 10.71 -1.40
CA VAL A 48 -0.34 10.90 -0.20
C VAL A 48 -1.17 12.17 -0.33
N ARG A 49 -0.55 13.30 -0.72
CA ARG A 49 -1.27 14.57 -0.92
C ARG A 49 -2.28 14.48 -2.05
N LYS A 50 -1.95 13.82 -3.16
CA LYS A 50 -2.88 13.64 -4.28
C LYS A 50 -4.09 12.81 -3.84
N TYR A 51 -3.87 11.72 -3.12
CA TYR A 51 -4.92 10.86 -2.60
C TYR A 51 -5.88 11.61 -1.66
N VAL A 52 -5.34 12.39 -0.71
CA VAL A 52 -6.17 13.24 0.18
C VAL A 52 -6.95 14.29 -0.61
N ARG A 53 -6.31 14.93 -1.60
CA ARG A 53 -6.96 15.95 -2.45
C ARG A 53 -8.07 15.36 -3.32
N GLU A 54 -7.94 14.11 -3.72
CA GLU A 54 -8.91 13.37 -4.54
C GLU A 54 -9.93 12.61 -3.67
N TYR A 55 -10.15 13.08 -2.43
CA TYR A 55 -11.15 12.55 -1.50
C TYR A 55 -11.03 11.04 -1.27
N PHE A 56 -9.80 10.56 -1.08
CA PHE A 56 -9.54 9.14 -0.77
C PHE A 56 -9.99 8.17 -1.88
N THR A 57 -9.94 8.63 -3.13
CA THR A 57 -10.34 7.83 -4.30
C THR A 57 -9.15 7.06 -4.87
N LEU A 58 -9.37 5.78 -5.20
CA LEU A 58 -8.45 4.93 -5.97
C LEU A 58 -9.00 4.70 -7.39
N PRO A 59 -8.14 4.49 -8.40
CA PRO A 59 -6.67 4.44 -8.33
C PRO A 59 -6.03 5.83 -8.27
N VAL A 60 -4.85 5.92 -7.65
CA VAL A 60 -4.06 7.16 -7.57
C VAL A 60 -2.62 6.92 -8.04
N LYS A 61 -2.09 7.87 -8.82
CA LYS A 61 -0.71 7.82 -9.35
C LYS A 61 0.00 9.15 -9.20
N TRP A 62 1.25 9.12 -8.77
CA TRP A 62 2.13 10.28 -8.68
C TRP A 62 3.57 9.89 -9.02
N GLY A 63 4.12 10.48 -10.09
CA GLY A 63 5.44 10.11 -10.59
C GLY A 63 5.51 8.63 -10.95
N LYS A 64 6.50 7.93 -10.39
CA LYS A 64 6.72 6.49 -10.58
C LYS A 64 5.99 5.60 -9.55
N MET A 65 5.16 6.19 -8.69
CA MET A 65 4.41 5.44 -7.66
C MET A 65 2.92 5.46 -7.98
N SER A 66 2.24 4.33 -7.80
CA SER A 66 0.79 4.21 -7.97
C SER A 66 0.19 3.25 -6.97
N ILE A 67 -1.10 3.46 -6.69
CA ILE A 67 -1.90 2.62 -5.80
C ILE A 67 -3.25 2.39 -6.46
N ASP A 68 -3.71 1.16 -6.42
CA ASP A 68 -4.98 0.74 -6.98
C ASP A 68 -5.57 -0.45 -6.20
N GLU A 69 -6.85 -0.69 -6.42
CA GLU A 69 -7.55 -1.86 -5.87
C GLU A 69 -7.50 -2.99 -6.88
N VAL A 70 -7.08 -4.17 -6.44
CA VAL A 70 -6.98 -5.36 -7.28
C VAL A 70 -7.63 -6.55 -6.61
N TRP A 71 -8.30 -7.37 -7.41
CA TRP A 71 -8.85 -8.64 -6.94
C TRP A 71 -7.76 -9.71 -6.96
N THR A 72 -7.60 -10.43 -5.87
CA THR A 72 -6.64 -11.52 -5.69
C THR A 72 -7.36 -12.80 -5.31
N SER A 73 -6.85 -13.95 -5.74
CA SER A 73 -7.37 -15.26 -5.33
C SER A 73 -6.99 -15.56 -3.89
N GLN A 74 -7.95 -15.91 -3.03
CA GLN A 74 -7.68 -16.31 -1.64
C GLN A 74 -6.75 -17.52 -1.53
N LYS A 75 -6.84 -18.46 -2.49
CA LYS A 75 -6.05 -19.70 -2.49
C LYS A 75 -4.59 -19.49 -2.87
N THR A 76 -4.33 -18.53 -3.76
CA THR A 76 -3.01 -18.40 -4.41
C THR A 76 -2.35 -17.04 -4.20
N GLY A 77 -3.08 -16.03 -3.72
CA GLY A 77 -2.62 -14.65 -3.62
C GLY A 77 -2.36 -13.97 -4.97
N LYS A 78 -2.63 -14.65 -6.09
CA LYS A 78 -2.38 -14.12 -7.43
C LYS A 78 -3.49 -13.17 -7.86
N MET A 79 -3.12 -12.14 -8.62
CA MET A 79 -4.08 -11.25 -9.26
C MET A 79 -5.04 -12.02 -10.17
N LEU A 80 -6.33 -11.76 -9.99
CA LEU A 80 -7.37 -12.23 -10.88
C LEU A 80 -7.55 -11.20 -12.00
N GLY A 81 -7.44 -11.64 -13.25
CA GLY A 81 -7.86 -10.81 -14.38
C GLY A 81 -9.36 -10.51 -14.32
N GLU A 82 -9.81 -9.46 -15.02
CA GLU A 82 -11.21 -8.97 -14.97
C GLU A 82 -12.27 -10.04 -15.24
N LEU A 83 -11.99 -10.97 -16.16
CA LEU A 83 -12.89 -12.08 -16.49
C LEU A 83 -12.98 -13.11 -15.36
N ASN A 84 -11.87 -13.39 -14.67
CA ASN A 84 -11.82 -14.37 -13.59
C ASN A 84 -12.33 -13.78 -12.26
N SER A 85 -12.15 -12.47 -12.04
CA SER A 85 -12.52 -11.82 -10.79
C SER A 85 -14.04 -11.85 -10.55
N THR A 86 -14.86 -11.73 -11.60
CA THR A 86 -16.32 -11.73 -11.47
C THR A 86 -16.86 -13.10 -11.03
N GLU A 87 -16.39 -14.18 -11.66
CA GLU A 87 -16.79 -15.55 -11.29
C GLU A 87 -16.23 -15.96 -9.93
N SER A 88 -14.95 -15.68 -9.64
CA SER A 88 -14.36 -15.97 -8.34
C SER A 88 -14.98 -15.17 -7.20
N ARG A 89 -15.42 -13.93 -7.45
CA ARG A 89 -16.15 -13.12 -6.47
C ARG A 89 -17.50 -13.73 -6.13
N LEU A 90 -18.24 -14.24 -7.12
CA LEU A 90 -19.51 -14.94 -6.90
C LEU A 90 -19.34 -16.25 -6.10
N GLN A 91 -18.16 -16.87 -6.21
CA GLN A 91 -17.81 -18.09 -5.48
C GLN A 91 -17.14 -17.83 -4.12
N GLY A 92 -16.93 -16.57 -3.73
CA GLY A 92 -16.28 -16.22 -2.47
C GLY A 92 -14.77 -16.53 -2.42
N GLU A 93 -14.13 -16.75 -3.58
CA GLU A 93 -12.70 -17.11 -3.67
C GLU A 93 -11.78 -15.91 -3.98
N ALA A 94 -12.33 -14.69 -3.98
CA ALA A 94 -11.62 -13.47 -4.34
C ALA A 94 -11.61 -12.46 -3.17
N ASP A 95 -10.43 -11.91 -2.90
CA ASP A 95 -10.21 -10.81 -1.95
C ASP A 95 -9.81 -9.54 -2.68
N LEU A 96 -10.43 -8.42 -2.30
CA LEU A 96 -10.00 -7.09 -2.74
C LEU A 96 -8.79 -6.66 -1.91
N LYS A 97 -7.67 -6.37 -2.57
CA LYS A 97 -6.41 -5.94 -1.94
C LYS A 97 -5.95 -4.61 -2.53
N ILE A 98 -5.17 -3.87 -1.76
CA ILE A 98 -4.52 -2.65 -2.23
C ILE A 98 -3.18 -3.02 -2.82
N ARG A 99 -2.96 -2.72 -4.10
CA ARG A 99 -1.65 -2.85 -4.72
C ARG A 99 -0.91 -1.52 -4.64
N VAL A 100 0.34 -1.57 -4.23
CA VAL A 100 1.28 -0.44 -4.18
C VAL A 100 2.42 -0.74 -5.14
N CYS A 101 2.60 0.12 -6.15
CA CYS A 101 3.69 0.01 -7.12
C CYS A 101 4.65 1.17 -6.98
N TYR A 102 5.95 0.90 -7.05
CA TYR A 102 7.00 1.91 -7.19
C TYR A 102 8.12 1.39 -8.10
N GLU A 103 8.33 2.06 -9.24
CA GLU A 103 9.24 1.58 -10.30
C GLU A 103 8.86 0.17 -10.76
N ASP A 104 9.80 -0.78 -10.75
CA ASP A 104 9.58 -2.18 -11.14
C ASP A 104 9.20 -3.08 -9.95
N GLN A 105 8.86 -2.48 -8.81
CA GLN A 105 8.50 -3.18 -7.57
C GLN A 105 7.02 -3.00 -7.27
N GLU A 106 6.37 -4.08 -6.84
CA GLU A 106 4.99 -4.06 -6.36
C GLU A 106 4.84 -4.88 -5.08
N CYS A 107 3.91 -4.45 -4.23
CA CYS A 107 3.44 -5.22 -3.10
C CYS A 107 1.94 -5.05 -2.91
N PHE A 108 1.32 -6.01 -2.24
CA PHE A 108 -0.10 -5.98 -1.89
C PHE A 108 -0.23 -5.78 -0.39
N LEU A 109 -1.16 -4.91 0.03
CA LEU A 109 -1.58 -4.81 1.41
C LEU A 109 -2.76 -5.74 1.63
N TRP A 110 -2.62 -6.61 2.64
CA TRP A 110 -3.48 -7.76 2.95
C TRP A 110 -4.51 -7.43 4.02
N ASP A 111 -4.07 -6.73 5.06
CA ASP A 111 -4.73 -6.37 6.31
C ASP A 111 -4.63 -4.86 6.62
N VAL A 112 -3.65 -4.16 6.01
CA VAL A 112 -3.49 -2.71 6.16
C VAL A 112 -4.12 -1.98 4.97
N THR A 113 -4.93 -0.96 5.23
CA THR A 113 -5.49 -0.10 4.17
C THR A 113 -4.55 1.05 3.83
N TRP A 114 -4.65 1.58 2.61
CA TRP A 114 -3.92 2.81 2.27
C TRP A 114 -4.31 4.00 3.16
N ASP A 115 -5.56 4.07 3.61
CA ASP A 115 -6.01 5.07 4.58
C ASP A 115 -5.22 5.01 5.87
N THR A 116 -4.93 3.82 6.38
CA THR A 116 -4.12 3.64 7.60
C THR A 116 -2.71 4.21 7.40
N VAL A 117 -2.14 4.02 6.21
CA VAL A 117 -0.84 4.61 5.83
C VAL A 117 -0.93 6.13 5.82
N VAL A 118 -1.97 6.67 5.17
CA VAL A 118 -2.19 8.12 5.05
C VAL A 118 -2.39 8.76 6.41
N TYR A 119 -3.23 8.20 7.28
CA TYR A 119 -3.43 8.70 8.64
C TYR A 119 -2.14 8.70 9.46
N GLY A 120 -1.35 7.62 9.41
CA GLY A 120 -0.05 7.56 10.11
C GLY A 120 0.94 8.62 9.62
N VAL A 121 0.95 8.87 8.31
CA VAL A 121 1.80 9.90 7.69
C VAL A 121 1.30 11.30 8.03
N ALA A 122 0.00 11.56 7.90
CA ALA A 122 -0.63 12.85 8.14
C ALA A 122 -0.43 13.33 9.57
N HIS A 123 -0.66 12.45 10.55
CA HIS A 123 -0.42 12.72 11.96
C HIS A 123 1.05 13.11 12.21
N THR A 124 1.99 12.47 11.52
CA THR A 124 3.42 12.75 11.66
C THR A 124 3.84 14.06 10.97
N LEU A 125 3.16 14.43 9.87
CA LEU A 125 3.45 15.64 9.10
C LEU A 125 2.65 16.87 9.55
N GLY A 126 1.73 16.73 10.52
CA GLY A 126 0.81 17.80 10.91
C GLY A 126 -0.14 18.22 9.79
N LEU A 127 -0.44 17.31 8.86
CA LEU A 127 -1.44 17.56 7.81
C LEU A 127 -2.83 17.35 8.43
N CYS A 128 -3.71 18.36 8.34
CA CYS A 128 -5.14 18.15 8.59
C CYS A 128 -5.68 17.25 7.48
N VAL A 129 -5.99 16.01 7.84
CA VAL A 129 -6.64 15.00 7.00
C VAL A 129 -7.99 14.68 7.62
#